data_AF-A0A976MD81-F1
#
_entry.id   AF-A0A976MD81-F1
#
_cell.length_a   1.000
_cell.length_b   1.000
_cell.length_c   1.000
_cell.angle_alpha   90.00
_cell.angle_beta   90.00
_cell.angle_gamma   90.00
#
_symmetry.space_group_name_H-M   'P 1'
#
loop_
_entity.id
_entity.type
_entity.pdbx_description
1 polymer ?
#
loop_
_entity_poly.entity_id
_entity_poly.type
_entity_poly.pdbx_seq_one_letter_code
_entity_poly.pdbx_strand_id
1 'polypeptide(L)'
;MKSELKNKRNLPLLRGRVHLLNLVTLPILAVSVIKNHSESQIVVAYFIFFACCLFNLVASSVLHFKIWDDLRTALFIRIDYAGIFLVIGSSAFPSILYYMKSDLFMVLVSLFHWIIIFAGVFGALIFDFSKTSKSFRSIIYPFFGVPYVYLAYKFLLDGKYYSILMSILTAAFYITGSVFYATGTPNLIPGIFESHELFHLFCWLAFMASFFLNYDLTRLTNLYRLTHDWPRIRAFKDEGSYFLGLKGKKLAPEFKYAYAVLYSISIVGSIIIAWYHNKVWDLKQRALFRRVDYAFIFLSVVSPWFPAHVYYIKDWFTASVVLVHWVLAITGALASLIYDFSLAPKSVRVVFFNICGQLNWHAAYRMYTSGRIREFYYFVIGTTLYFLSGLVYAAKYPNPISRIFEHHEVMHLLVVLGNWFAFETNLSLIQ
;
A
#
# COMPACT_ATOMS: atom_id res chain seq x y z
N MET A 1 29.52 30.19 -19.66
CA MET A 1 29.76 29.04 -18.77
C MET A 1 28.51 28.86 -17.89
N LYS A 2 27.57 27.97 -18.26
CA LYS A 2 26.37 27.75 -17.43
C LYS A 2 26.79 26.99 -16.17
N SER A 3 26.71 27.62 -15.01
CA SER A 3 26.97 26.96 -13.73
C SER A 3 25.93 25.84 -13.54
N GLU A 4 26.35 24.57 -13.61
CA GLU A 4 25.48 23.46 -13.26
C GLU A 4 25.09 23.62 -11.78
N LEU A 5 23.79 23.81 -11.51
CA LEU A 5 23.24 23.81 -10.16
C LEU A 5 23.34 22.40 -9.57
N LYS A 6 24.52 22.02 -9.08
CA LYS A 6 24.75 20.74 -8.42
C LYS A 6 24.50 20.89 -6.93
N ASN A 7 23.59 20.07 -6.39
CA ASN A 7 23.40 19.98 -4.94
C ASN A 7 24.65 19.35 -4.28
N LYS A 8 24.73 19.32 -2.93
CA LYS A 8 25.85 18.74 -2.17
C LYS A 8 26.25 17.29 -2.55
N ARG A 9 25.45 16.61 -3.37
CA ARG A 9 25.63 15.23 -3.82
C ARG A 9 26.10 15.13 -5.28
N ASN A 10 26.36 16.25 -5.96
CA ASN A 10 26.67 16.30 -7.39
C ASN A 10 25.59 15.64 -8.30
N LEU A 11 24.34 15.60 -7.83
CA LEU A 11 23.19 15.05 -8.54
C LEU A 11 22.17 16.16 -8.87
N PRO A 12 21.29 15.97 -9.86
CA PRO A 12 20.23 16.92 -10.15
C PRO A 12 19.29 17.13 -8.96
N LEU A 13 18.69 18.32 -8.89
CA LEU A 13 17.87 18.74 -7.75
C LEU A 13 16.61 17.88 -7.55
N LEU A 14 16.00 17.38 -8.63
CA LEU A 14 14.79 16.56 -8.57
C LEU A 14 15.06 15.04 -8.51
N ARG A 15 16.33 14.62 -8.36
CA ARG A 15 16.71 13.21 -8.21
C ARG A 15 15.96 12.56 -7.05
N GLY A 16 15.19 11.51 -7.34
CA GLY A 16 14.36 10.78 -6.36
C GLY A 16 13.12 11.54 -5.87
N ARG A 17 12.80 12.72 -6.41
CA ARG A 17 11.67 13.57 -5.99
C ARG A 17 10.48 13.56 -6.94
N VAL A 18 10.67 13.27 -8.22
CA VAL A 18 9.58 13.14 -9.22
C VAL A 18 8.54 12.12 -8.76
N HIS A 19 9.05 11.07 -8.13
CA HIS A 19 8.37 10.04 -7.37
C HIS A 19 7.34 10.53 -6.34
N LEU A 20 7.51 11.70 -5.73
CA LEU A 20 6.55 12.26 -4.76
C LEU A 20 5.14 12.46 -5.34
N LEU A 21 4.99 12.52 -6.67
CA LEU A 21 3.69 12.51 -7.35
C LEU A 21 2.81 11.33 -6.90
N ASN A 22 3.41 10.16 -6.66
CA ASN A 22 2.68 8.97 -6.21
C ASN A 22 2.10 9.10 -4.79
N LEU A 23 2.72 9.91 -3.92
CA LEU A 23 2.15 10.16 -2.58
C LEU A 23 0.81 10.90 -2.65
N VAL A 24 0.62 11.70 -3.70
CA VAL A 24 -0.62 12.45 -3.94
C VAL A 24 -1.61 11.64 -4.78
N THR A 25 -1.14 10.97 -5.85
CA THR A 25 -2.04 10.26 -6.75
C THR A 25 -2.58 8.97 -6.17
N LEU A 26 -1.77 8.15 -5.50
CA LEU A 26 -2.20 6.82 -5.04
C LEU A 26 -3.44 6.86 -4.13
N PRO A 27 -3.57 7.76 -3.13
CA PRO A 27 -4.80 7.86 -2.35
C PRO A 27 -6.03 8.23 -3.19
N ILE A 28 -5.88 9.15 -4.15
CA ILE A 28 -6.98 9.57 -5.04
C ILE A 28 -7.43 8.40 -5.91
N LEU A 29 -6.48 7.66 -6.49
CA LEU A 29 -6.76 6.50 -7.34
C LEU A 29 -7.36 5.35 -6.52
N ALA A 30 -6.87 5.09 -5.31
CA ALA A 30 -7.43 4.10 -4.39
C ALA A 30 -8.89 4.41 -4.03
N VAL A 31 -9.18 5.66 -3.69
CA VAL A 31 -10.55 6.14 -3.49
C VAL A 31 -11.40 5.90 -4.74
N SER A 32 -10.89 6.27 -5.93
CA SER A 32 -11.59 6.08 -7.21
C SER A 32 -11.94 4.61 -7.47
N VAL A 33 -11.00 3.69 -7.24
CA VAL A 33 -11.20 2.23 -7.40
C VAL A 33 -12.32 1.75 -6.48
N ILE A 34 -12.28 2.15 -5.20
CA ILE A 34 -13.29 1.75 -4.22
C ILE A 34 -14.67 2.28 -4.58
N LYS A 35 -14.81 3.48 -5.16
CA LYS A 35 -16.15 3.98 -5.56
C LYS A 35 -16.72 3.19 -6.75
N ASN A 36 -15.85 2.78 -7.66
CA ASN A 36 -16.25 2.37 -9.01
C ASN A 36 -16.16 0.85 -9.25
N HIS A 37 -15.63 0.09 -8.29
CA HIS A 37 -15.51 -1.38 -8.38
C HIS A 37 -16.17 -2.05 -7.18
N SER A 38 -17.09 -2.98 -7.47
CA SER A 38 -17.84 -3.71 -6.44
C SER A 38 -17.22 -5.06 -6.11
N GLU A 39 -16.42 -5.62 -7.02
CA GLU A 39 -15.81 -6.94 -6.86
C GLU A 39 -14.53 -6.88 -6.03
N SER A 40 -14.54 -7.54 -4.86
CA SER A 40 -13.44 -7.53 -3.89
C SER A 40 -12.11 -8.00 -4.49
N GLN A 41 -12.13 -9.05 -5.30
CA GLN A 41 -10.93 -9.60 -5.95
C GLN A 41 -10.23 -8.57 -6.86
N ILE A 42 -11.01 -7.82 -7.65
CA ILE A 42 -10.48 -6.76 -8.52
C ILE A 42 -9.92 -5.61 -7.67
N VAL A 43 -10.65 -5.19 -6.62
CA VAL A 43 -10.17 -4.16 -5.69
C VAL A 43 -8.84 -4.58 -5.05
N VAL A 44 -8.72 -5.84 -4.61
CA VAL A 44 -7.46 -6.39 -4.07
C VAL A 44 -6.34 -6.35 -5.11
N ALA A 45 -6.60 -6.70 -6.38
CA ALA A 45 -5.60 -6.61 -7.45
C ALA A 45 -5.08 -5.18 -7.65
N TYR A 46 -5.95 -4.17 -7.52
CA TYR A 46 -5.51 -2.77 -7.52
C TYR A 46 -4.63 -2.43 -6.31
N PHE A 47 -4.97 -2.92 -5.13
CA PHE A 47 -4.15 -2.68 -3.94
C PHE A 47 -2.78 -3.37 -4.05
N ILE A 48 -2.69 -4.53 -4.69
CA ILE A 48 -1.41 -5.17 -5.01
C ILE A 48 -0.60 -4.28 -5.97
N PHE A 49 -1.23 -3.79 -7.04
CA PHE A 49 -0.62 -2.85 -7.98
C PHE A 49 -0.11 -1.58 -7.28
N PHE A 50 -0.94 -0.93 -6.46
CA PHE A 50 -0.56 0.26 -5.71
C PHE A 50 0.53 -0.01 -4.68
N ALA A 51 0.51 -1.17 -4.00
CA ALA A 51 1.54 -1.54 -3.04
C ALA A 51 2.90 -1.75 -3.71
N CYS A 52 2.95 -2.41 -4.88
CA CYS A 52 4.18 -2.56 -5.65
C CYS A 52 4.74 -1.21 -6.13
N CYS A 53 3.88 -0.32 -6.63
CA CYS A 53 4.27 1.04 -7.00
C CYS A 53 4.76 1.86 -5.81
N LEU A 54 4.08 1.77 -4.66
CA LEU A 54 4.47 2.45 -3.43
C LEU A 54 5.80 1.90 -2.89
N PHE A 55 6.03 0.59 -2.99
CA PHE A 55 7.28 -0.03 -2.60
C PHE A 55 8.45 0.47 -3.45
N ASN A 56 8.33 0.42 -4.78
CA ASN A 56 9.38 0.90 -5.67
C ASN A 56 9.62 2.41 -5.50
N LEU A 57 8.55 3.18 -5.31
CA LEU A 57 8.62 4.59 -4.97
C LEU A 57 9.53 4.84 -3.77
N VAL A 58 9.22 4.18 -2.65
CA VAL A 58 9.97 4.33 -1.41
C VAL A 58 11.42 3.89 -1.60
N ALA A 59 11.64 2.74 -2.23
CA ALA A 59 12.98 2.21 -2.49
C ALA A 59 13.84 3.23 -3.26
N SER A 60 13.29 3.77 -4.36
CA SER A 60 13.96 4.75 -5.21
C SER A 60 14.22 6.06 -4.47
N SER A 61 13.22 6.58 -3.73
CA SER A 61 13.36 7.80 -2.95
C SER A 61 14.39 7.64 -1.81
N VAL A 62 14.46 6.49 -1.13
CA VAL A 62 15.45 6.22 -0.08
C VAL A 62 16.86 6.13 -0.66
N LEU A 63 17.03 5.37 -1.75
CA LEU A 63 18.30 5.27 -2.47
C LEU A 63 18.83 6.66 -2.83
N HIS A 64 17.96 7.50 -3.40
CA HIS A 64 18.31 8.83 -3.86
C HIS A 64 18.14 9.93 -2.81
N PHE A 65 17.87 9.61 -1.55
CA PHE A 65 17.65 10.64 -0.52
C PHE A 65 18.96 11.33 -0.12
N LYS A 66 20.03 10.57 0.09
CA LYS A 66 21.35 11.08 0.49
C LYS A 66 22.47 10.18 -0.02
N ILE A 67 23.71 10.56 0.25
CA ILE A 67 24.88 9.69 0.06
C ILE A 67 24.90 8.68 1.21
N TRP A 68 25.06 7.41 0.87
CA TRP A 68 25.15 6.29 1.80
C TRP A 68 26.58 5.72 1.78
N ASP A 69 26.93 4.94 2.79
CA ASP A 69 28.14 4.10 2.74
C ASP A 69 28.00 3.02 1.64
N ASP A 70 29.12 2.42 1.24
CA ASP A 70 29.16 1.51 0.09
C ASP A 70 28.22 0.30 0.24
N LEU A 71 28.17 -0.28 1.45
CA LEU A 71 27.30 -1.42 1.73
C LEU A 71 25.82 -1.05 1.58
N ARG A 72 25.40 0.05 2.21
CA ARG A 72 24.01 0.52 2.10
C ARG A 72 23.66 0.99 0.69
N THR A 73 24.60 1.60 -0.02
CA THR A 73 24.42 1.98 -1.42
C THR A 73 24.14 0.76 -2.28
N ALA A 74 24.96 -0.29 -2.16
CA ALA A 74 24.75 -1.54 -2.88
C ALA A 74 23.39 -2.17 -2.55
N LEU A 75 23.02 -2.24 -1.27
CA LEU A 75 21.73 -2.77 -0.83
C LEU A 75 20.55 -1.97 -1.41
N PHE A 76 20.57 -0.64 -1.31
CA PHE A 76 19.45 0.19 -1.78
C PHE A 76 19.32 0.18 -3.30
N ILE A 77 20.42 0.06 -4.05
CA ILE A 77 20.34 -0.16 -5.51
C ILE A 77 19.62 -1.48 -5.81
N ARG A 78 19.95 -2.57 -5.09
CA ARG A 78 19.32 -3.87 -5.29
C ARG A 78 17.83 -3.85 -4.95
N ILE A 79 17.45 -3.17 -3.87
CA ILE A 79 16.04 -3.01 -3.47
C ILE A 79 15.27 -2.17 -4.51
N ASP A 80 15.87 -1.09 -5.00
CA ASP A 80 15.27 -0.26 -6.07
C ASP A 80 15.02 -1.10 -7.33
N TYR A 81 16.00 -1.89 -7.75
CA TYR A 81 15.92 -2.78 -8.91
C TYR A 81 14.90 -3.90 -8.74
N ALA A 82 14.83 -4.51 -7.57
CA ALA A 82 13.78 -5.45 -7.21
C ALA A 82 12.38 -4.81 -7.30
N GLY A 83 12.25 -3.55 -6.88
CA GLY A 83 11.01 -2.80 -6.99
C GLY A 83 10.54 -2.62 -8.44
N ILE A 84 11.45 -2.45 -9.40
CA ILE A 84 11.10 -2.33 -10.82
C ILE A 84 10.40 -3.60 -11.32
N PHE A 85 10.90 -4.79 -10.95
CA PHE A 85 10.23 -6.06 -11.26
C PHE A 85 8.82 -6.14 -10.67
N LEU A 86 8.63 -5.74 -9.41
CA LEU A 86 7.30 -5.74 -8.79
C LEU A 86 6.31 -4.81 -9.50
N VAL A 87 6.77 -3.63 -9.94
CA VAL A 87 5.96 -2.70 -10.73
C VAL A 87 5.61 -3.33 -12.08
N ILE A 88 6.57 -3.95 -12.76
CA ILE A 88 6.32 -4.65 -14.03
C ILE A 88 5.28 -5.74 -13.85
N GLY A 89 5.39 -6.60 -12.83
CA GLY A 89 4.45 -7.72 -12.63
C GLY A 89 3.02 -7.26 -12.32
N SER A 90 2.90 -6.21 -11.53
CA SER A 90 1.62 -5.76 -10.99
C SER A 90 0.87 -4.76 -11.89
N SER A 91 1.53 -4.11 -12.85
CA SER A 91 0.98 -3.03 -13.68
C SER A 91 -0.36 -3.39 -14.33
N ALA A 92 -0.48 -4.54 -15.01
CA ALA A 92 -1.72 -4.99 -15.63
C ALA A 92 -2.46 -6.09 -14.84
N PHE A 93 -2.10 -6.32 -13.58
CA PHE A 93 -2.64 -7.44 -12.81
C PHE A 93 -4.16 -7.41 -12.63
N PRO A 94 -4.83 -6.25 -12.39
CA PRO A 94 -6.30 -6.21 -12.36
C PRO A 94 -6.95 -6.67 -13.66
N SER A 95 -6.38 -6.31 -14.82
CA SER A 95 -6.87 -6.73 -16.14
C SER A 95 -6.61 -8.22 -16.41
N ILE A 96 -5.46 -8.73 -15.99
CA ILE A 96 -5.17 -10.17 -16.06
C ILE A 96 -6.19 -10.94 -15.21
N LEU A 97 -6.45 -10.48 -13.98
CA LEU A 97 -7.42 -11.12 -13.10
C LEU A 97 -8.84 -11.08 -13.67
N TYR A 98 -9.22 -10.01 -14.37
CA TYR A 98 -10.51 -9.95 -15.10
C TYR A 98 -10.63 -11.10 -16.11
N TYR A 99 -9.59 -11.38 -16.89
CA TYR A 99 -9.59 -12.46 -17.89
C TYR A 99 -9.42 -13.86 -17.28
N MET A 100 -8.66 -14.00 -16.19
CA MET A 100 -8.47 -15.29 -15.50
C MET A 100 -9.79 -15.95 -15.07
N LYS A 101 -10.86 -15.17 -14.88
CA LYS A 101 -12.17 -15.69 -14.47
C LYS A 101 -12.82 -16.59 -15.51
N SER A 102 -12.50 -16.39 -16.79
CA SER A 102 -13.11 -17.09 -17.92
C SER A 102 -12.09 -17.72 -18.87
N ASP A 103 -10.80 -17.55 -18.61
CA ASP A 103 -9.72 -17.99 -19.49
C ASP A 103 -8.62 -18.68 -18.68
N LEU A 104 -8.57 -20.01 -18.74
CA LEU A 104 -7.56 -20.82 -18.08
C LEU A 104 -6.15 -20.50 -18.60
N PHE A 105 -6.00 -20.18 -19.87
CA PHE A 105 -4.69 -19.84 -20.42
C PHE A 105 -4.19 -18.52 -19.82
N MET A 106 -5.08 -17.55 -19.55
CA MET A 106 -4.69 -16.34 -18.81
C MET A 106 -4.22 -16.63 -17.37
N VAL A 107 -4.78 -17.64 -16.71
CA VAL A 107 -4.27 -18.11 -15.40
C VAL A 107 -2.83 -18.58 -15.53
N LEU A 108 -2.53 -19.40 -16.55
CA LEU A 108 -1.18 -19.89 -16.81
C LEU A 108 -0.21 -18.76 -17.15
N VAL A 109 -0.62 -17.80 -17.98
CA VAL A 109 0.16 -16.60 -18.30
C VAL A 109 0.45 -15.78 -17.05
N SER A 110 -0.54 -15.59 -16.16
CA SER A 110 -0.36 -14.88 -14.90
C SER A 110 0.63 -15.58 -13.96
N LEU A 111 0.47 -16.90 -13.78
CA LEU A 111 1.36 -17.71 -12.94
C LEU A 111 2.80 -17.67 -13.45
N PHE A 112 2.98 -17.90 -14.76
CA PHE A 112 4.28 -17.79 -15.40
C PHE A 112 4.88 -16.40 -15.21
N HIS A 113 4.09 -15.34 -15.39
CA HIS A 113 4.54 -13.97 -15.21
C HIS A 113 5.00 -13.72 -13.76
N TRP A 114 4.23 -14.13 -12.75
CA TRP A 114 4.65 -13.96 -11.35
C TRP A 114 5.91 -14.77 -11.01
N ILE A 115 6.09 -15.97 -11.56
CA ILE A 115 7.32 -16.76 -11.38
C ILE A 115 8.53 -15.98 -11.92
N ILE A 116 8.47 -15.46 -13.15
CA ILE A 116 9.59 -14.71 -13.74
C ILE A 116 9.83 -13.39 -13.01
N ILE A 117 8.78 -12.73 -12.49
CA ILE A 117 8.90 -11.51 -11.70
C ILE A 117 9.58 -11.79 -10.36
N PHE A 118 9.17 -12.83 -9.64
CA PHE A 118 9.84 -13.19 -8.39
C PHE A 118 11.28 -13.65 -8.62
N ALA A 119 11.55 -14.41 -9.69
CA ALA A 119 12.91 -14.74 -10.09
C ALA A 119 13.75 -13.48 -10.35
N GLY A 120 13.18 -12.46 -11.00
CA GLY A 120 13.81 -11.16 -11.21
C GLY A 120 14.06 -10.39 -9.90
N VAL A 121 13.07 -10.34 -9.00
CA VAL A 121 13.17 -9.72 -7.67
C VAL A 121 14.31 -10.35 -6.86
N PHE A 122 14.28 -11.68 -6.68
CA PHE A 122 15.32 -12.37 -5.92
C PHE A 122 16.67 -12.31 -6.62
N GLY A 123 16.68 -12.38 -7.95
CA GLY A 123 17.88 -12.19 -8.76
C GLY A 123 18.53 -10.83 -8.53
N ALA A 124 17.74 -9.74 -8.49
CA ALA A 124 18.24 -8.40 -8.22
C ALA A 124 18.73 -8.22 -6.78
N LEU A 125 18.17 -8.94 -5.81
CA LEU A 125 18.59 -8.89 -4.40
C LEU A 125 19.86 -9.70 -4.14
N ILE A 126 19.94 -10.90 -4.72
CA ILE A 126 21.03 -11.86 -4.49
C ILE A 126 22.24 -11.47 -5.34
N PHE A 127 22.02 -11.28 -6.65
CA PHE A 127 23.09 -10.96 -7.60
C PHE A 127 23.26 -9.46 -7.72
N ASP A 128 24.49 -9.02 -7.93
CA ASP A 128 24.80 -7.60 -8.09
C ASP A 128 24.46 -7.12 -9.51
N PHE A 129 23.15 -7.08 -9.80
CA PHE A 129 22.61 -6.67 -11.11
C PHE A 129 23.02 -5.23 -11.49
N SER A 130 23.45 -4.42 -10.51
CA SER A 130 24.00 -3.08 -10.71
C SER A 130 25.30 -3.03 -11.52
N LYS A 131 26.07 -4.12 -11.51
CA LYS A 131 27.34 -4.23 -12.26
C LYS A 131 27.14 -4.47 -13.76
N THR A 132 25.94 -4.84 -14.19
CA THR A 132 25.63 -4.95 -15.62
C THR A 132 25.65 -3.56 -16.29
N SER A 133 25.66 -3.51 -17.62
CA SER A 133 25.58 -2.22 -18.32
C SER A 133 24.18 -1.60 -18.17
N LYS A 134 24.09 -0.26 -18.19
CA LYS A 134 22.79 0.45 -18.19
C LYS A 134 21.91 -0.01 -19.35
N SER A 135 22.50 -0.14 -20.54
CA SER A 135 21.80 -0.60 -21.75
C SER A 135 21.23 -2.01 -21.59
N PHE A 136 21.97 -2.93 -20.98
CA PHE A 136 21.48 -4.28 -20.72
C PHE A 136 20.24 -4.24 -19.82
N ARG A 137 20.31 -3.54 -18.69
CA ARG A 137 19.15 -3.40 -17.79
C ARG A 137 17.95 -2.75 -18.48
N SER A 138 18.19 -1.74 -19.31
CA SER A 138 17.16 -1.04 -20.08
C SER A 138 16.43 -1.91 -21.09
N ILE A 139 17.05 -3.01 -21.55
CA ILE A 139 16.41 -3.98 -22.44
C ILE A 139 15.69 -5.04 -21.61
N ILE A 140 16.33 -5.52 -20.54
CA ILE A 140 15.81 -6.61 -19.72
C ILE A 140 14.51 -6.24 -19.01
N TYR A 141 14.40 -5.05 -18.42
CA TYR A 141 13.18 -4.69 -17.70
C TYR A 141 11.93 -4.65 -18.60
N PRO A 142 11.92 -3.96 -19.76
CA PRO A 142 10.79 -4.03 -20.69
C PRO A 142 10.50 -5.45 -21.19
N PHE A 143 11.54 -6.28 -21.38
CA PHE A 143 11.36 -7.67 -21.83
C PHE A 143 10.51 -8.50 -20.87
N PHE A 144 10.63 -8.27 -19.55
CA PHE A 144 9.76 -8.96 -18.59
C PHE A 144 8.28 -8.56 -18.67
N GLY A 145 7.94 -7.50 -19.41
CA GLY A 145 6.55 -7.13 -19.73
C GLY A 145 5.91 -7.93 -20.87
N VAL A 146 6.63 -8.85 -21.54
CA VAL A 146 6.12 -9.64 -22.69
C VAL A 146 4.78 -10.33 -22.45
N PRO A 147 4.46 -10.90 -21.26
CA PRO A 147 3.13 -11.46 -21.01
C PRO A 147 1.96 -10.50 -21.28
N TYR A 148 2.19 -9.19 -21.24
CA TYR A 148 1.19 -8.17 -21.55
C TYR A 148 0.85 -8.07 -23.04
N VAL A 149 1.67 -8.63 -23.94
CA VAL A 149 1.34 -8.76 -25.37
C VAL A 149 0.14 -9.67 -25.56
N TYR A 150 0.08 -10.79 -24.84
CA TYR A 150 -1.08 -11.69 -24.90
C TYR A 150 -2.34 -11.02 -24.32
N LEU A 151 -2.18 -10.25 -23.24
CA LEU A 151 -3.29 -9.46 -22.70
C LEU A 151 -3.81 -8.43 -23.72
N ALA A 152 -2.91 -7.74 -24.45
CA ALA A 152 -3.29 -6.83 -25.51
C ALA A 152 -4.03 -7.54 -26.67
N TYR A 153 -3.62 -8.76 -27.01
CA TYR A 153 -4.35 -9.60 -27.96
C TYR A 153 -5.76 -9.93 -27.49
N LYS A 154 -5.97 -10.24 -26.21
CA LYS A 154 -7.31 -10.43 -25.64
C LYS A 154 -8.17 -9.17 -25.72
N PHE A 155 -7.59 -7.99 -25.45
CA PHE A 155 -8.30 -6.73 -25.62
C PHE A 155 -8.77 -6.53 -27.07
N LEU A 156 -7.95 -6.92 -28.05
CA LEU A 156 -8.31 -6.83 -29.47
C LEU A 156 -9.48 -7.76 -29.82
N LEU A 157 -9.42 -9.03 -29.39
CA LEU A 157 -10.50 -9.99 -29.63
C LEU A 157 -11.84 -9.53 -29.05
N ASP A 158 -11.80 -8.88 -27.89
CA ASP A 158 -13.00 -8.41 -27.17
C ASP A 158 -13.43 -6.98 -27.56
N GLY A 159 -12.78 -6.36 -28.56
CA GLY A 159 -13.09 -5.01 -29.02
C GLY A 159 -12.84 -3.91 -27.97
N LYS A 160 -11.92 -4.12 -27.02
CA LYS A 160 -11.58 -3.18 -25.94
C LYS A 160 -10.54 -2.15 -26.41
N TYR A 161 -10.90 -1.34 -27.40
CA TYR A 161 -9.96 -0.41 -28.06
C TYR A 161 -9.31 0.62 -27.12
N TYR A 162 -10.04 1.09 -26.10
CA TYR A 162 -9.46 1.99 -25.10
C TYR A 162 -8.35 1.29 -24.29
N SER A 163 -8.59 0.04 -23.87
CA SER A 163 -7.58 -0.79 -23.21
C SER A 163 -6.37 -1.05 -24.11
N ILE A 164 -6.57 -1.25 -25.41
CA ILE A 164 -5.44 -1.39 -26.37
C ILE A 164 -4.62 -0.10 -26.42
N LEU A 165 -5.26 1.05 -26.60
CA LEU A 165 -4.59 2.35 -26.65
C LEU A 165 -3.78 2.60 -25.38
N MET A 166 -4.38 2.40 -24.21
CA MET A 166 -3.70 2.60 -22.93
C MET A 166 -2.55 1.59 -22.71
N SER A 167 -2.67 0.37 -23.22
CA SER A 167 -1.58 -0.62 -23.20
C SER A 167 -0.41 -0.18 -24.07
N ILE A 168 -0.69 0.31 -25.28
CA ILE A 168 0.33 0.85 -26.20
C ILE A 168 1.03 2.06 -25.56
N LEU A 169 0.27 2.98 -24.96
CA LEU A 169 0.83 4.13 -24.25
C LEU A 169 1.69 3.69 -23.06
N THR A 170 1.24 2.71 -22.28
CA THR A 170 2.02 2.14 -21.17
C THR A 170 3.36 1.61 -21.65
N ALA A 171 3.37 0.79 -22.71
CA ALA A 171 4.59 0.24 -23.29
C ALA A 171 5.48 1.35 -23.87
N ALA A 172 4.92 2.30 -24.61
CA ALA A 172 5.64 3.41 -25.20
C ALA A 172 6.33 4.27 -24.13
N PHE A 173 5.65 4.57 -23.03
CA PHE A 173 6.23 5.34 -21.93
C PHE A 173 7.36 4.58 -21.23
N TYR A 174 7.18 3.30 -20.89
CA TYR A 174 8.25 2.51 -20.27
C TYR A 174 9.47 2.36 -21.18
N ILE A 175 9.27 2.05 -22.47
CA ILE A 175 10.38 1.89 -23.44
C ILE A 175 11.10 3.22 -23.62
N THR A 176 10.37 4.32 -23.83
CA THR A 176 10.98 5.64 -24.03
C THR A 176 11.77 6.10 -22.80
N GLY A 177 11.20 5.93 -21.60
CA GLY A 177 11.92 6.21 -20.36
C GLY A 177 13.18 5.35 -20.24
N SER A 178 13.09 4.06 -20.56
CA SER A 178 14.22 3.14 -20.53
C SER A 178 15.35 3.54 -21.49
N VAL A 179 15.00 4.05 -22.68
CA VAL A 179 15.95 4.61 -23.65
C VAL A 179 16.66 5.82 -23.06
N PHE A 180 15.93 6.78 -22.47
CA PHE A 180 16.56 7.94 -21.84
C PHE A 180 17.52 7.56 -20.71
N TYR A 181 17.16 6.55 -19.91
CA TYR A 181 18.04 6.01 -18.88
C TYR A 181 19.32 5.39 -19.48
N ALA A 182 19.20 4.63 -20.57
CA ALA A 182 20.31 3.95 -21.22
C ALA A 182 21.29 4.94 -21.87
N THR A 183 20.75 5.91 -22.62
CA THR A 183 21.56 6.90 -23.36
C THR A 183 22.11 7.99 -22.45
N GLY A 184 21.48 8.22 -21.29
CA GLY A 184 21.81 9.35 -20.42
C GLY A 184 21.38 10.71 -21.01
N THR A 185 20.52 10.72 -22.03
CA THR A 185 20.04 11.91 -22.74
C THR A 185 18.54 11.81 -23.04
N PRO A 186 17.80 12.92 -23.22
CA PRO A 186 18.25 14.32 -23.15
C PRO A 186 18.34 14.85 -21.70
N ASN A 187 19.14 15.90 -21.52
CA ASN A 187 19.21 16.66 -20.28
C ASN A 187 18.49 18.00 -20.47
N LEU A 188 17.19 18.04 -20.14
CA LEU A 188 16.33 19.19 -20.43
C LEU A 188 16.76 20.43 -19.65
N ILE A 189 17.03 20.28 -18.35
CA ILE A 189 17.52 21.36 -17.48
C ILE A 189 18.71 20.83 -16.66
N PRO A 190 19.95 21.04 -17.13
CA PRO A 190 21.16 20.55 -16.45
C PRO A 190 21.21 20.95 -14.97
N GLY A 191 21.51 19.99 -14.10
CA GLY A 191 21.53 20.15 -12.63
C GLY A 191 20.15 20.15 -11.96
N ILE A 192 19.03 20.16 -12.69
CA ILE A 192 17.68 20.17 -12.10
C ILE A 192 16.87 18.95 -12.55
N PHE A 193 16.74 18.77 -13.87
CA PHE A 193 15.87 17.78 -14.49
C PHE A 193 16.56 17.18 -15.73
N GLU A 194 17.16 16.01 -15.55
CA GLU A 194 17.99 15.33 -16.55
C GLU A 194 17.35 13.99 -16.96
N SER A 195 18.04 13.24 -17.81
CA SER A 195 17.56 11.97 -18.37
C SER A 195 17.02 10.96 -17.34
N HIS A 196 17.55 10.97 -16.12
CA HIS A 196 17.10 10.08 -15.06
C HIS A 196 15.80 10.56 -14.39
N GLU A 197 15.63 11.87 -14.20
CA GLU A 197 14.36 12.44 -13.76
C GLU A 197 13.28 12.25 -14.84
N LEU A 198 13.68 12.35 -16.11
CA LEU A 198 12.83 12.06 -17.26
C LEU A 198 12.41 10.59 -17.30
N PHE A 199 13.32 9.65 -17.02
CA PHE A 199 12.99 8.24 -16.85
C PHE A 199 11.90 8.03 -15.78
N HIS A 200 12.07 8.61 -14.59
CA HIS A 200 11.05 8.49 -13.53
C HIS A 200 9.71 9.11 -13.90
N LEU A 201 9.71 10.27 -14.60
CA LEU A 201 8.48 10.86 -15.11
C LEU A 201 7.77 9.93 -16.09
N PHE A 202 8.50 9.29 -17.00
CA PHE A 202 7.95 8.33 -17.95
C PHE A 202 7.44 7.06 -17.26
N CYS A 203 8.10 6.56 -16.22
CA CYS A 203 7.56 5.49 -15.38
C CYS A 203 6.23 5.89 -14.71
N TRP A 204 6.11 7.13 -14.24
CA TRP A 204 4.87 7.63 -13.66
C TRP A 204 3.74 7.77 -14.71
N LEU A 205 4.06 8.26 -15.91
CA LEU A 205 3.11 8.30 -17.03
C LEU A 205 2.64 6.89 -17.44
N ALA A 206 3.56 5.93 -17.47
CA ALA A 206 3.24 4.53 -17.73
C ALA A 206 2.34 3.93 -16.63
N PHE A 207 2.63 4.24 -15.35
CA PHE A 207 1.75 3.89 -14.23
C PHE A 207 0.34 4.44 -14.41
N MET A 208 0.19 5.71 -14.79
CA MET A 208 -1.12 6.33 -15.02
C MET A 208 -1.86 5.69 -16.20
N ALA A 209 -1.17 5.47 -17.33
CA ALA A 209 -1.74 4.77 -18.49
C ALA A 209 -2.20 3.34 -18.12
N SER A 210 -1.38 2.62 -17.35
CA SER A 210 -1.71 1.28 -16.86
C SER A 210 -2.87 1.31 -15.87
N PHE A 211 -2.97 2.32 -15.00
CA PHE A 211 -4.13 2.50 -14.14
C PHE A 211 -5.41 2.68 -14.98
N PHE A 212 -5.42 3.60 -15.94
CA PHE A 212 -6.60 3.88 -16.77
C PHE A 212 -6.99 2.68 -17.65
N LEU A 213 -6.00 1.96 -18.18
CA LEU A 213 -6.17 0.67 -18.84
C LEU A 213 -7.03 -0.28 -17.98
N ASN A 214 -6.54 -0.56 -16.77
CA ASN A 214 -7.22 -1.48 -15.85
C ASN A 214 -8.60 -0.95 -15.47
N TYR A 215 -8.69 0.37 -15.23
CA TYR A 215 -9.84 1.03 -14.64
C TYR A 215 -11.04 1.01 -15.57
N ASP A 216 -10.85 1.30 -16.86
CA ASP A 216 -11.93 1.22 -17.83
C ASP A 216 -12.42 -0.22 -18.00
N LEU A 217 -11.49 -1.16 -18.23
CA LEU A 217 -11.82 -2.57 -18.44
C LEU A 217 -12.62 -3.16 -17.28
N THR A 218 -12.12 -2.95 -16.06
CA THR A 218 -12.70 -3.59 -14.88
C THR A 218 -13.93 -2.87 -14.35
N ARG A 219 -14.14 -1.58 -14.68
CA ARG A 219 -15.37 -0.84 -14.37
C ARG A 219 -16.57 -1.35 -15.18
N LEU A 220 -16.34 -1.76 -16.43
CA LEU A 220 -17.38 -2.23 -17.36
C LEU A 220 -18.04 -3.55 -16.92
N THR A 221 -17.42 -4.33 -16.02
CA THR A 221 -18.07 -5.50 -15.38
C THR A 221 -19.38 -5.15 -14.69
N ASN A 222 -19.51 -3.93 -14.15
CA ASN A 222 -20.74 -3.49 -13.49
C ASN A 222 -21.87 -3.24 -14.50
N LEU A 223 -21.56 -2.81 -15.73
CA LEU A 223 -22.57 -2.47 -16.76
C LEU A 223 -23.05 -3.71 -17.53
N TYR A 224 -22.15 -4.66 -17.82
CA TYR A 224 -22.52 -5.88 -18.56
C TYR A 224 -23.41 -6.82 -17.71
N ARG A 225 -23.19 -6.90 -16.39
CA ARG A 225 -24.12 -7.56 -15.47
C ARG A 225 -25.49 -6.87 -15.39
N LEU A 226 -25.54 -5.55 -15.49
CA LEU A 226 -26.82 -4.81 -15.44
C LEU A 226 -27.66 -5.00 -16.71
N THR A 227 -27.06 -5.32 -17.86
CA THR A 227 -27.79 -5.47 -19.13
C THR A 227 -28.11 -6.91 -19.51
N HIS A 228 -27.36 -7.91 -19.03
CA HIS A 228 -27.60 -9.33 -19.37
C HIS A 228 -28.30 -10.15 -18.27
N ASP A 229 -28.45 -9.62 -17.05
CA ASP A 229 -29.20 -10.27 -15.97
C ASP A 229 -30.62 -9.68 -15.79
N TRP A 230 -31.53 -10.03 -16.71
CA TRP A 230 -32.98 -9.90 -16.50
C TRP A 230 -33.70 -11.05 -17.20
N PRO A 231 -34.54 -11.90 -16.56
CA PRO A 231 -35.06 -11.95 -15.19
C PRO A 231 -34.74 -13.29 -14.48
N ARG A 232 -33.46 -13.61 -14.21
CA ARG A 232 -33.10 -14.84 -13.44
C ARG A 232 -32.45 -14.61 -12.07
N ILE A 233 -32.14 -13.36 -11.70
CA ILE A 233 -31.46 -13.06 -10.41
C ILE A 233 -32.40 -12.43 -9.35
N ARG A 234 -33.68 -12.21 -9.65
CA ARG A 234 -34.65 -11.82 -8.61
C ARG A 234 -35.25 -12.98 -7.80
N ALA A 235 -35.09 -14.22 -8.25
CA ALA A 235 -35.68 -15.37 -7.56
C ALA A 235 -34.75 -16.08 -6.55
N PHE A 236 -33.44 -15.76 -6.51
CA PHE A 236 -32.49 -16.43 -5.61
C PHE A 236 -31.89 -15.55 -4.51
N LYS A 237 -32.21 -14.25 -4.48
CA LYS A 237 -31.80 -13.35 -3.40
C LYS A 237 -32.89 -13.07 -2.37
N ASP A 238 -34.14 -13.33 -2.74
CA ASP A 238 -35.30 -12.98 -1.94
C ASP A 238 -35.87 -14.17 -1.13
N GLU A 239 -35.37 -15.40 -1.28
CA GLU A 239 -35.91 -16.54 -0.50
C GLU A 239 -35.05 -16.96 0.71
N GLY A 240 -33.80 -16.48 0.82
CA GLY A 240 -32.95 -16.71 2.00
C GLY A 240 -33.01 -15.63 3.08
N SER A 241 -33.74 -14.54 2.83
CA SER A 241 -33.72 -13.32 3.64
C SER A 241 -35.03 -13.04 4.40
N TYR A 242 -36.02 -13.93 4.31
CA TYR A 242 -37.28 -13.82 5.06
C TYR A 242 -37.24 -14.38 6.49
N PHE A 243 -36.18 -15.05 6.93
CA PHE A 243 -36.14 -15.69 8.26
C PHE A 243 -35.29 -15.00 9.33
N LEU A 244 -34.53 -13.94 9.02
CA LEU A 244 -33.82 -13.15 10.03
C LEU A 244 -33.85 -11.68 9.62
N GLY A 245 -34.64 -10.86 10.32
CA GLY A 245 -34.85 -9.43 10.08
C GLY A 245 -33.61 -8.54 10.30
N LEU A 246 -32.49 -8.88 9.68
CA LEU A 246 -31.26 -8.09 9.66
C LEU A 246 -31.08 -7.49 8.26
N LYS A 247 -31.76 -6.36 8.00
CA LYS A 247 -31.36 -5.47 6.89
C LYS A 247 -29.95 -4.94 7.17
N GLY A 248 -28.94 -5.65 6.68
CA GLY A 248 -27.55 -5.20 6.67
C GLY A 248 -27.41 -3.98 5.78
N LYS A 249 -27.43 -2.77 6.38
CA LYS A 249 -27.04 -1.55 5.67
C LYS A 249 -25.58 -1.71 5.26
N LYS A 250 -25.29 -1.68 3.96
CA LYS A 250 -23.93 -1.59 3.44
C LYS A 250 -23.26 -0.35 4.04
N LEU A 251 -21.99 -0.47 4.46
CA LEU A 251 -21.19 0.66 4.92
C LEU A 251 -21.26 1.79 3.89
N ALA A 252 -21.61 3.00 4.32
CA ALA A 252 -21.74 4.14 3.40
C ALA A 252 -20.39 4.37 2.66
N PRO A 253 -20.40 4.68 1.35
CA PRO A 253 -19.19 4.77 0.55
C PRO A 253 -18.10 5.66 1.15
N GLU A 254 -18.50 6.73 1.83
CA GLU A 254 -17.64 7.70 2.52
C GLU A 254 -16.67 7.04 3.49
N PHE A 255 -17.13 6.00 4.18
CA PHE A 255 -16.33 5.29 5.18
C PHE A 255 -15.31 4.34 4.58
N LYS A 256 -15.59 3.79 3.39
CA LYS A 256 -14.60 3.00 2.65
C LYS A 256 -13.43 3.87 2.21
N TYR A 257 -13.67 5.14 1.88
CA TYR A 257 -12.61 6.11 1.52
C TYR A 257 -11.79 6.52 2.72
N ALA A 258 -12.46 6.86 3.83
CA ALA A 258 -11.77 7.18 5.06
C ALA A 258 -10.87 6.01 5.51
N TYR A 259 -11.36 4.77 5.43
CA TYR A 259 -10.55 3.58 5.70
C TYR A 259 -9.33 3.46 4.78
N ALA A 260 -9.52 3.56 3.47
CA ALA A 260 -8.41 3.44 2.52
C ALA A 260 -7.34 4.51 2.73
N VAL A 261 -7.75 5.76 2.95
CA VAL A 261 -6.84 6.87 3.24
C VAL A 261 -6.09 6.63 4.55
N LEU A 262 -6.79 6.29 5.63
CA LEU A 262 -6.19 6.05 6.94
C LEU A 262 -5.23 4.86 6.92
N TYR A 263 -5.59 3.79 6.22
CA TYR A 263 -4.76 2.61 6.06
C TYR A 263 -3.51 2.91 5.21
N SER A 264 -3.66 3.62 4.09
CA SER A 264 -2.53 4.07 3.27
C SER A 264 -1.58 4.97 4.05
N ILE A 265 -2.10 5.92 4.83
CA ILE A 265 -1.29 6.77 5.73
C ILE A 265 -0.54 5.91 6.75
N SER A 266 -1.20 4.91 7.33
CA SER A 266 -0.60 4.01 8.33
C SER A 266 0.53 3.15 7.73
N ILE A 267 0.37 2.67 6.50
CA ILE A 267 1.41 1.94 5.76
C ILE A 267 2.61 2.85 5.47
N VAL A 268 2.37 4.03 4.90
CA VAL A 268 3.43 5.01 4.60
C VAL A 268 4.16 5.39 5.88
N GLY A 269 3.43 5.62 6.98
CA GLY A 269 3.97 5.86 8.30
C GLY A 269 4.87 4.73 8.79
N SER A 270 4.40 3.48 8.69
CA SER A 270 5.16 2.30 9.11
C SER A 270 6.48 2.16 8.34
N ILE A 271 6.48 2.49 7.06
CA ILE A 271 7.69 2.51 6.22
C ILE A 271 8.66 3.62 6.67
N ILE A 272 8.16 4.83 6.93
CA ILE A 272 8.97 5.95 7.43
C ILE A 272 9.58 5.60 8.80
N ILE A 273 8.82 4.94 9.68
CA ILE A 273 9.26 4.49 11.00
C ILE A 273 10.32 3.39 10.88
N ALA A 274 10.11 2.39 10.02
CA ALA A 274 11.10 1.36 9.75
C ALA A 274 12.41 1.98 9.25
N TRP A 275 12.34 3.01 8.41
CA TRP A 275 13.52 3.76 7.98
C TRP A 275 14.19 4.54 9.11
N TYR A 276 13.41 5.13 10.01
CA TYR A 276 13.92 5.82 11.21
C TYR A 276 14.74 4.87 12.09
N HIS A 277 14.24 3.68 12.40
CA HIS A 277 14.93 2.73 13.30
C HIS A 277 16.21 2.13 12.70
N ASN A 278 16.32 2.05 11.37
CA ASN A 278 17.45 1.41 10.68
C ASN A 278 18.60 2.35 10.30
N LYS A 279 18.47 3.66 10.55
CA LYS A 279 19.47 4.66 10.14
C LYS A 279 20.07 5.39 11.35
N VAL A 280 21.36 5.69 11.27
CA VAL A 280 22.02 6.60 12.21
C VAL A 280 21.71 8.03 11.79
N TRP A 281 21.02 8.75 12.67
CA TRP A 281 20.58 10.13 12.48
C TRP A 281 21.37 11.07 13.39
N ASP A 282 21.57 12.31 12.94
CA ASP A 282 22.02 13.37 13.86
C ASP A 282 20.95 13.63 14.94
N LEU A 283 21.35 14.30 16.04
CA LEU A 283 20.49 14.48 17.20
C LEU A 283 19.17 15.20 16.88
N LYS A 284 19.19 16.20 15.99
CA LYS A 284 17.99 16.98 15.61
C LYS A 284 17.05 16.13 14.77
N GLN A 285 17.58 15.44 13.77
CA GLN A 285 16.82 14.53 12.91
C GLN A 285 16.23 13.37 13.71
N ARG A 286 17.03 12.77 14.61
CA ARG A 286 16.59 11.67 15.47
C ARG A 286 15.44 12.10 16.38
N ALA A 287 15.52 13.31 16.95
CA ALA A 287 14.45 13.86 17.77
C ALA A 287 13.16 14.07 16.96
N LEU A 288 13.26 14.63 15.74
CA LEU A 288 12.11 14.81 14.86
C LEU A 288 11.46 13.47 14.47
N PHE A 289 12.24 12.51 13.98
CA PHE A 289 11.68 11.22 13.57
C PHE A 289 11.10 10.42 14.73
N ARG A 290 11.68 10.54 15.94
CA ARG A 290 11.10 9.97 17.15
C ARG A 290 9.73 10.55 17.51
N ARG A 291 9.55 11.86 17.32
CA ARG A 291 8.25 12.53 17.49
C ARG A 291 7.22 12.04 16.47
N VAL A 292 7.65 11.91 15.22
CA VAL A 292 6.83 11.35 14.14
C VAL A 292 6.45 9.90 14.42
N ASP A 293 7.38 9.07 14.94
CA ASP A 293 7.14 7.68 15.33
C ASP A 293 6.02 7.58 16.38
N TYR A 294 6.10 8.37 17.47
CA TYR A 294 5.04 8.42 18.47
C TYR A 294 3.70 8.91 17.92
N ALA A 295 3.71 9.90 17.02
CA ALA A 295 2.49 10.38 16.38
C ALA A 295 1.80 9.28 15.56
N PHE A 296 2.58 8.46 14.84
CA PHE A 296 2.05 7.34 14.08
C PHE A 296 1.53 6.22 14.96
N ILE A 297 2.14 5.93 16.12
CA ILE A 297 1.62 4.93 17.06
C ILE A 297 0.17 5.27 17.44
N PHE A 298 -0.14 6.53 17.76
CA PHE A 298 -1.51 6.96 18.07
C PHE A 298 -2.49 6.70 16.91
N LEU A 299 -2.08 6.92 15.67
CA LEU A 299 -2.93 6.66 14.51
C LEU A 299 -3.07 5.15 14.23
N SER A 300 -1.98 4.40 14.34
CA SER A 300 -1.92 2.97 14.04
C SER A 300 -2.68 2.08 15.02
N VAL A 301 -2.89 2.51 16.27
CA VAL A 301 -3.71 1.73 17.23
C VAL A 301 -5.21 1.94 17.05
N VAL A 302 -5.63 3.01 16.37
CA VAL A 302 -7.06 3.38 16.20
C VAL A 302 -7.57 3.09 14.79
N SER A 303 -6.75 3.32 13.77
CA SER A 303 -7.13 3.18 12.36
C SER A 303 -7.62 1.77 11.95
N PRO A 304 -7.06 0.64 12.45
CA PRO A 304 -7.48 -0.69 12.03
C PRO A 304 -8.93 -1.03 12.42
N TRP A 305 -9.43 -0.44 13.50
CA TRP A 305 -10.77 -0.71 14.04
C TRP A 305 -11.84 0.25 13.52
N PHE A 306 -11.43 1.30 12.81
CA PHE A 306 -12.33 2.36 12.34
C PHE A 306 -13.56 1.89 11.56
N PRO A 307 -13.46 0.93 10.60
CA PRO A 307 -14.65 0.49 9.86
C PRO A 307 -15.67 -0.21 10.76
N ALA A 308 -15.20 -1.01 11.72
CA ALA A 308 -16.06 -1.64 12.72
C ALA A 308 -16.77 -0.59 13.58
N HIS A 309 -16.07 0.46 14.04
CA HIS A 309 -16.69 1.57 14.79
C HIS A 309 -17.84 2.18 14.04
N VAL A 310 -17.55 2.63 12.82
CA VAL A 310 -18.51 3.26 11.92
C VAL A 310 -19.73 2.36 11.70
N TYR A 311 -19.51 1.08 11.41
CA TYR A 311 -20.58 0.12 11.13
C TYR A 311 -21.63 0.08 12.26
N TYR A 312 -21.19 0.27 13.51
CA TYR A 312 -22.03 0.22 14.69
C TYR A 312 -22.51 1.60 15.19
N ILE A 313 -22.15 2.72 14.56
CA ILE A 313 -22.72 4.04 14.90
C ILE A 313 -24.20 4.07 14.50
N LYS A 314 -25.07 3.69 15.44
CA LYS A 314 -26.53 3.70 15.30
C LYS A 314 -27.23 4.62 16.30
N ASP A 315 -26.49 5.15 17.27
CA ASP A 315 -26.97 6.04 18.32
C ASP A 315 -25.88 7.03 18.76
N TRP A 316 -26.31 8.07 19.47
CA TRP A 316 -25.45 9.13 19.98
C TRP A 316 -24.38 8.63 20.94
N PHE A 317 -24.66 7.58 21.71
CA PHE A 317 -23.68 7.01 22.62
C PHE A 317 -22.49 6.44 21.83
N THR A 318 -22.76 5.60 20.85
CA THR A 318 -21.71 4.99 20.00
C THR A 318 -20.96 6.04 19.21
N ALA A 319 -21.67 7.02 18.63
CA ALA A 319 -21.05 8.16 17.96
C ALA A 319 -20.10 8.94 18.89
N SER A 320 -20.52 9.16 20.13
CA SER A 320 -19.73 9.91 21.13
C SER A 320 -18.47 9.15 21.55
N VAL A 321 -18.56 7.84 21.76
CA VAL A 321 -17.38 7.01 22.08
C VAL A 321 -16.36 7.03 20.95
N VAL A 322 -16.82 6.88 19.69
CA VAL A 322 -15.95 6.97 18.52
C VAL A 322 -15.32 8.36 18.41
N LEU A 323 -16.10 9.43 18.60
CA LEU A 323 -15.59 10.80 18.58
C LEU A 323 -14.51 11.03 19.65
N VAL A 324 -14.77 10.65 20.89
CA VAL A 324 -13.81 10.76 22.01
C VAL A 324 -12.52 10.00 21.68
N HIS A 325 -12.65 8.80 21.12
CA HIS A 325 -11.50 8.00 20.76
C HIS A 325 -10.63 8.68 19.68
N TRP A 326 -11.25 9.21 18.62
CA TRP A 326 -10.52 9.94 17.57
C TRP A 326 -9.94 11.27 18.04
N VAL A 327 -10.65 12.02 18.89
CA VAL A 327 -10.13 13.24 19.51
C VAL A 327 -8.89 12.90 20.35
N LEU A 328 -8.92 11.82 21.13
CA LEU A 328 -7.77 11.38 21.92
C LEU A 328 -6.58 11.00 21.01
N ALA A 329 -6.82 10.23 19.95
CA ALA A 329 -5.78 9.79 19.02
C ALA A 329 -5.14 10.97 18.28
N ILE A 330 -5.95 11.89 17.74
CA ILE A 330 -5.46 13.08 17.02
C ILE A 330 -4.72 14.01 17.98
N THR A 331 -5.26 14.25 19.17
CA THR A 331 -4.60 15.09 20.18
C THR A 331 -3.27 14.48 20.60
N GLY A 332 -3.22 13.17 20.85
CA GLY A 332 -1.99 12.45 21.15
C GLY A 332 -0.96 12.52 20.02
N ALA A 333 -1.41 12.37 18.77
CA ALA A 333 -0.55 12.48 17.59
C ALA A 333 0.04 13.89 17.44
N LEU A 334 -0.79 14.94 17.51
CA LEU A 334 -0.35 16.33 17.43
C LEU A 334 0.56 16.71 18.60
N ALA A 335 0.21 16.29 19.82
CA ALA A 335 1.03 16.51 21.01
C ALA A 335 2.41 15.83 20.86
N SER A 336 2.49 14.65 20.24
CA SER A 336 3.75 13.97 19.97
C SER A 336 4.63 14.70 18.95
N LEU A 337 4.05 15.45 18.01
CA LEU A 337 4.80 16.27 17.07
C LEU A 337 5.39 17.53 17.73
N ILE A 338 4.65 18.12 18.67
CA ILE A 338 5.04 19.33 19.40
C ILE A 338 6.02 18.99 20.53
N TYR A 339 5.68 18.00 21.35
CA TYR A 339 6.40 17.58 22.54
C TYR A 339 7.09 16.24 22.35
N ASP A 340 8.31 16.12 22.88
CA ASP A 340 9.04 14.86 22.82
C ASP A 340 8.52 13.88 23.89
N PHE A 341 7.55 13.06 23.51
CA PHE A 341 6.98 12.01 24.35
C PHE A 341 8.03 11.02 24.92
N SER A 342 9.24 10.95 24.33
CA SER A 342 10.31 10.10 24.88
C SER A 342 10.77 10.53 26.27
N LEU A 343 10.51 11.79 26.66
CA LEU A 343 10.84 12.32 27.98
C LEU A 343 9.97 11.73 29.10
N ALA A 344 8.75 11.26 28.77
CA ALA A 344 7.92 10.58 29.75
C ALA A 344 8.53 9.22 30.15
N PRO A 345 8.24 8.68 31.34
CA PRO A 345 8.63 7.30 31.67
C PRO A 345 8.04 6.30 30.65
N LYS A 346 8.80 5.25 30.32
CA LYS A 346 8.38 4.24 29.34
C LYS A 346 7.05 3.58 29.70
N SER A 347 6.85 3.26 30.99
CA SER A 347 5.61 2.68 31.50
C SER A 347 4.40 3.59 31.25
N VAL A 348 4.55 4.89 31.52
CA VAL A 348 3.51 5.90 31.29
C VAL A 348 3.11 5.93 29.82
N ARG A 349 4.09 5.99 28.89
CA ARG A 349 3.79 5.93 27.45
C ARG A 349 3.00 4.69 27.07
N VAL A 350 3.43 3.52 27.54
CA VAL A 350 2.76 2.24 27.22
C VAL A 350 1.34 2.23 27.75
N VAL A 351 1.11 2.71 28.97
CA VAL A 351 -0.24 2.84 29.54
C VAL A 351 -1.11 3.76 28.67
N PHE A 352 -0.61 4.92 28.27
CA PHE A 352 -1.35 5.85 27.40
C PHE A 352 -1.71 5.23 26.05
N PHE A 353 -0.75 4.58 25.37
CA PHE A 353 -1.01 3.93 24.09
C PHE A 353 -2.01 2.77 24.20
N ASN A 354 -1.93 2.00 25.29
CA ASN A 354 -2.90 0.94 25.55
C ASN A 354 -4.29 1.49 25.85
N ILE A 355 -4.41 2.50 26.72
CA ILE A 355 -5.70 3.13 26.99
C ILE A 355 -6.33 3.61 25.68
N CYS A 356 -5.56 4.32 24.84
CA CYS A 356 -6.01 4.76 23.53
C CYS A 356 -6.49 3.56 22.69
N GLY A 357 -5.62 2.58 22.42
CA GLY A 357 -5.97 1.42 21.58
C GLY A 357 -7.11 0.53 22.11
N GLN A 358 -7.43 0.59 23.40
CA GLN A 358 -8.47 -0.22 24.04
C GLN A 358 -9.84 0.45 24.11
N LEU A 359 -10.04 1.69 23.64
CA LEU A 359 -11.36 2.36 23.66
C LEU A 359 -12.39 1.75 22.68
N ASN A 360 -12.06 0.62 22.06
CA ASN A 360 -12.85 0.00 21.00
C ASN A 360 -13.86 -1.05 21.51
N TRP A 361 -13.88 -1.39 22.80
CA TRP A 361 -14.69 -2.49 23.36
C TRP A 361 -16.21 -2.36 23.16
N HIS A 362 -16.72 -1.15 22.94
CA HIS A 362 -18.13 -0.98 22.58
C HIS A 362 -18.48 -1.69 21.26
N ALA A 363 -17.54 -1.78 20.31
CA ALA A 363 -17.73 -2.52 19.06
C ALA A 363 -17.83 -4.03 19.32
N ALA A 364 -17.01 -4.58 20.22
CA ALA A 364 -17.12 -5.97 20.65
C ALA A 364 -18.49 -6.30 21.24
N TYR A 365 -18.99 -5.44 22.16
CA TYR A 365 -20.32 -5.62 22.75
C TYR A 365 -21.42 -5.63 21.68
N ARG A 366 -21.35 -4.71 20.70
CA ARG A 366 -22.30 -4.67 19.57
C ARG A 366 -22.21 -5.90 18.67
N MET A 367 -21.00 -6.39 18.38
CA MET A 367 -20.80 -7.62 17.62
C MET A 367 -21.45 -8.82 18.34
N TYR A 368 -21.18 -8.96 19.64
CA TYR A 368 -21.73 -10.04 20.45
C TYR A 368 -23.26 -10.00 20.50
N THR A 369 -23.83 -8.86 20.89
CA THR A 369 -25.30 -8.68 21.02
C THR A 369 -26.05 -8.76 19.69
N SER A 370 -25.39 -8.52 18.55
CA SER A 370 -26.00 -8.65 17.22
C SER A 370 -25.88 -10.06 16.62
N GLY A 371 -25.31 -11.03 17.36
CA GLY A 371 -25.11 -12.41 16.90
C GLY A 371 -23.92 -12.58 15.94
N ARG A 372 -23.11 -11.53 15.74
CA ARG A 372 -21.89 -11.56 14.90
C ARG A 372 -20.71 -12.13 15.67
N ILE A 373 -20.85 -13.39 16.08
CA ILE A 373 -19.91 -14.08 16.97
C ILE A 373 -18.53 -14.26 16.33
N ARG A 374 -18.46 -14.48 15.01
CA ARG A 374 -17.18 -14.60 14.30
C ARG A 374 -16.38 -13.30 14.37
N GLU A 375 -17.02 -12.18 14.05
CA GLU A 375 -16.43 -10.85 14.10
C GLU A 375 -16.03 -10.46 15.52
N PHE A 376 -16.85 -10.83 16.51
CA PHE A 376 -16.53 -10.66 17.92
C PHE A 376 -15.21 -11.36 18.29
N TYR A 377 -15.02 -12.63 17.91
CA TYR A 377 -13.78 -13.34 18.21
C TYR A 377 -12.56 -12.72 17.52
N TYR A 378 -12.67 -12.37 16.22
CA TYR A 378 -11.59 -11.70 15.53
C TYR A 378 -11.23 -10.37 16.19
N PHE A 379 -12.23 -9.59 16.57
CA PHE A 379 -12.03 -8.33 17.27
C PHE A 379 -11.31 -8.52 18.61
N VAL A 380 -11.79 -9.46 19.44
CA VAL A 380 -11.22 -9.74 20.77
C VAL A 380 -9.78 -10.21 20.65
N ILE A 381 -9.49 -11.13 19.72
CA ILE A 381 -8.14 -11.63 19.49
C ILE A 381 -7.23 -10.49 19.03
N GLY A 382 -7.63 -9.71 18.01
CA GLY A 382 -6.81 -8.63 17.50
C GLY A 382 -6.53 -7.54 18.55
N THR A 383 -7.56 -7.14 19.32
CA THR A 383 -7.43 -6.15 20.40
C THR A 383 -6.54 -6.66 21.54
N THR A 384 -6.61 -7.96 21.85
CA THR A 384 -5.74 -8.59 22.85
C THR A 384 -4.29 -8.62 22.40
N LEU A 385 -4.03 -8.94 21.12
CA LEU A 385 -2.68 -8.93 20.56
C LEU A 385 -2.05 -7.53 20.60
N TYR A 386 -2.83 -6.47 20.35
CA TYR A 386 -2.38 -5.09 20.54
C TYR A 386 -2.02 -4.77 21.99
N PHE A 387 -2.83 -5.24 22.95
CA PHE A 387 -2.54 -5.06 24.36
C PHE A 387 -1.24 -5.76 24.77
N LEU A 388 -1.11 -7.03 24.38
CA LEU A 388 0.06 -7.85 24.66
C LEU A 388 1.33 -7.27 24.03
N SER A 389 1.24 -6.68 22.83
CA SER A 389 2.40 -6.03 22.20
C SER A 389 2.95 -4.89 23.06
N GLY A 390 2.06 -4.07 23.65
CA GLY A 390 2.43 -3.03 24.60
C GLY A 390 3.08 -3.59 25.86
N LEU A 391 2.57 -4.69 26.40
CA LEU A 391 3.16 -5.37 27.57
C LEU A 391 4.55 -5.93 27.27
N VAL A 392 4.72 -6.63 26.15
CA VAL A 392 6.02 -7.15 25.68
C VAL A 392 7.02 -5.99 25.53
N TYR A 393 6.58 -4.90 24.91
CA TYR A 393 7.41 -3.71 24.77
C TYR A 393 7.80 -3.15 26.13
N ALA A 394 6.88 -3.00 27.09
CA ALA A 394 7.19 -2.52 28.43
C ALA A 394 8.17 -3.44 29.18
N ALA A 395 7.88 -4.74 29.18
CA ALA A 395 8.62 -5.77 29.91
C ALA A 395 10.04 -6.00 29.37
N LYS A 396 10.31 -5.66 28.10
CA LYS A 396 11.57 -5.98 27.40
C LYS A 396 11.84 -7.49 27.34
N TYR A 397 10.76 -8.28 27.24
CA TYR A 397 10.76 -9.74 27.23
C TYR A 397 9.54 -10.25 26.44
N PRO A 398 9.61 -11.39 25.72
CA PRO A 398 10.74 -12.32 25.61
C PRO A 398 11.81 -11.87 24.61
N ASN A 399 13.00 -12.45 24.72
CA ASN A 399 14.07 -12.31 23.71
C ASN A 399 14.39 -13.70 23.10
N PRO A 400 13.53 -14.24 22.21
CA PRO A 400 13.67 -15.61 21.71
C PRO A 400 15.02 -15.92 21.07
N ILE A 401 15.54 -15.00 20.26
CA ILE A 401 16.83 -15.14 19.59
C ILE A 401 17.59 -13.83 19.77
N SER A 402 18.58 -13.84 20.69
CA SER A 402 19.36 -12.64 21.00
C SER A 402 19.95 -12.01 19.73
N ARG A 403 19.85 -10.68 19.63
CA ARG A 403 20.32 -9.82 18.52
C ARG A 403 19.63 -10.04 17.16
N ILE A 404 18.72 -10.99 17.03
CA ILE A 404 18.02 -11.30 15.77
C ILE A 404 16.52 -11.06 15.91
N PHE A 405 15.94 -11.60 16.98
CA PHE A 405 14.50 -11.55 17.25
C PHE A 405 14.31 -11.41 18.76
N GLU A 406 14.27 -10.17 19.21
CA GLU A 406 14.11 -9.77 20.59
C GLU A 406 12.69 -9.26 20.84
N HIS A 407 12.42 -8.78 22.06
CA HIS A 407 11.11 -8.27 22.47
C HIS A 407 10.54 -7.19 21.53
N HIS A 408 11.39 -6.43 20.84
CA HIS A 408 10.94 -5.43 19.89
C HIS A 408 10.33 -6.08 18.63
N GLU A 409 10.97 -7.11 18.10
CA GLU A 409 10.46 -7.89 16.97
C GLU A 409 9.22 -8.69 17.36
N VAL A 410 9.17 -9.23 18.59
CA VAL A 410 7.97 -9.89 19.14
C VAL A 410 6.80 -8.90 19.22
N MET A 411 7.03 -7.67 19.69
CA MET A 411 6.01 -6.61 19.70
C MET A 411 5.49 -6.33 18.28
N HIS A 412 6.37 -6.15 17.30
CA HIS A 412 5.95 -5.93 15.91
C HIS A 412 5.14 -7.10 15.34
N LEU A 413 5.55 -8.34 15.61
CA LEU A 413 4.80 -9.52 15.19
C LEU A 413 3.38 -9.53 15.76
N LEU A 414 3.22 -9.22 17.05
CA LEU A 414 1.90 -9.12 17.69
C LEU A 414 1.04 -8.01 17.06
N VAL A 415 1.63 -6.87 16.71
CA VAL A 415 0.94 -5.77 16.00
C VAL A 415 0.51 -6.19 14.59
N VAL A 416 1.34 -6.93 13.86
CA VAL A 416 1.01 -7.45 12.51
C VAL A 416 -0.14 -8.45 12.61
N LEU A 417 -0.10 -9.39 13.55
CA LEU A 417 -1.19 -10.33 13.78
C LEU A 417 -2.47 -9.62 14.25
N GLY A 418 -2.35 -8.59 15.09
CA GLY A 418 -3.47 -7.75 15.49
C GLY A 418 -4.14 -7.04 14.30
N ASN A 419 -3.34 -6.48 13.39
CA ASN A 419 -3.81 -5.89 12.13
C ASN A 419 -4.51 -6.91 11.24
N TRP A 420 -4.00 -8.14 11.15
CA TRP A 420 -4.64 -9.21 10.40
C TRP A 420 -6.05 -9.50 10.91
N PHE A 421 -6.22 -9.66 12.23
CA PHE A 421 -7.55 -9.89 12.82
C PHE A 421 -8.47 -8.67 12.70
N ALA A 422 -7.94 -7.45 12.75
CA ALA A 422 -8.72 -6.26 12.45
C ALA A 422 -9.21 -6.25 11.00
N PHE A 423 -8.35 -6.63 10.05
CA PHE A 423 -8.72 -6.81 8.64
C PHE A 423 -9.82 -7.86 8.46
N GLU A 424 -9.68 -9.04 9.06
CA GLU A 424 -10.68 -10.12 9.01
C GLU A 424 -12.03 -9.69 9.62
N THR A 425 -11.99 -8.95 10.74
CA THR A 425 -13.19 -8.35 11.35
C THR A 425 -13.90 -7.45 10.35
N ASN A 426 -13.17 -6.50 9.76
CA ASN A 426 -13.72 -5.53 8.82
C ASN A 426 -14.23 -6.19 7.53
N LEU A 427 -13.50 -7.18 7.01
CA LEU A 427 -13.88 -7.93 5.82
C LEU A 427 -15.20 -8.68 6.06
N SER A 428 -15.33 -9.35 7.20
CA SER A 428 -16.54 -10.08 7.59
C SER A 428 -17.75 -9.17 7.83
N LEU A 429 -17.55 -7.93 8.30
CA LEU A 429 -18.64 -6.98 8.48
C LEU A 429 -19.21 -6.44 7.15
N ILE A 430 -18.41 -6.48 6.08
CA ILE A 430 -18.76 -5.90 4.76
C ILE A 430 -19.34 -6.96 3.81
N GLN A 431 -19.02 -8.24 4.02
CA GLN A 431 -19.64 -9.40 3.36
C GLN A 431 -21.05 -9.64 3.91
#